data_AF-A0AA35DYF2-F1
#
_entry.id   AF-A0AA35DYF2-F1
#
_cell.length_a   1.000
_cell.length_b   1.000
_cell.length_c   1.000
_cell.angle_alpha   90.00
_cell.angle_beta   90.00
_cell.angle_gamma   90.00
#
_symmetry.space_group_name_H-M   'P 1'
#
loop_
_entity.id
_entity.type
_entity.pdbx_description
1 polymer ?
#
loop_
_entity_poly.entity_id
_entity_poly.type
_entity_poly.pdbx_seq_one_letter_code
_entity_poly.pdbx_strand_id
1 'polypeptide(L)'
;MQESADSRRNKLLQIRSNALSADYIYSSELSRINWITNAITVLAIVVPIITTFSLVLAKDTSYATWLNTFSFIFSGFLLCLSVLALIFRLEHKKELYLISRRANIYISNEASELLENSSVDPRWFYKYVSDQDARDKENISNIREKRRQEAYRYSIKLLHPGDSGVVCSVCGSSPYIFKKGACQLCGNTPSITGEKNVK
;
A
#
# COMPACT_ATOMS: atom_id res chain seq x y z
N MET A 1 -0.46 -20.97 -31.59
CA MET A 1 -1.67 -21.07 -30.75
C MET A 1 -2.31 -19.70 -30.69
N GLN A 2 -3.51 -19.57 -31.23
CA GLN A 2 -4.22 -18.30 -31.31
C GLN A 2 -5.07 -18.16 -30.04
N GLU A 3 -4.72 -17.21 -29.17
CA GLU A 3 -5.50 -16.91 -27.96
C GLU A 3 -6.88 -16.37 -28.37
N SER A 4 -7.96 -16.87 -27.77
CA SER A 4 -9.31 -16.36 -28.06
C SER A 4 -9.45 -14.93 -27.54
N ALA A 5 -10.23 -14.10 -28.25
CA ALA A 5 -10.42 -12.70 -27.88
C ALA A 5 -10.96 -12.54 -26.44
N ASP A 6 -11.86 -13.44 -26.03
CA ASP A 6 -12.43 -13.47 -24.67
C ASP A 6 -11.39 -13.86 -23.61
N SER A 7 -10.50 -14.83 -23.92
CA SER A 7 -9.39 -15.20 -23.02
C SER A 7 -8.46 -14.02 -22.79
N ARG A 8 -8.07 -13.34 -23.88
CA ARG A 8 -7.21 -12.15 -23.81
C ARG A 8 -7.84 -11.06 -22.96
N ARG A 9 -9.11 -10.74 -23.21
CA ARG A 9 -9.85 -9.69 -22.48
C ARG A 9 -9.92 -9.99 -20.99
N ASN A 10 -10.32 -11.21 -20.62
CA ASN A 10 -10.44 -11.62 -19.22
C ASN A 10 -9.08 -11.58 -18.50
N LYS A 11 -8.02 -12.04 -19.17
CA LYS A 11 -6.65 -11.99 -18.63
C LYS A 11 -6.17 -10.57 -18.39
N LEU A 12 -6.38 -9.66 -19.34
CA LEU A 12 -6.00 -8.24 -19.19
C LEU A 12 -6.80 -7.56 -18.07
N LEU A 13 -8.10 -7.84 -17.95
CA LEU A 13 -8.93 -7.33 -16.84
C LEU A 13 -8.43 -7.85 -15.49
N GLN A 14 -8.04 -9.11 -15.40
CA GLN A 14 -7.46 -9.69 -14.19
C GLN A 14 -6.12 -9.04 -13.83
N ILE A 15 -5.22 -8.86 -14.80
CA ILE A 15 -3.94 -8.16 -14.62
C ILE A 15 -4.19 -6.74 -14.11
N ARG A 16 -5.09 -5.99 -14.73
CA ARG A 16 -5.46 -4.64 -14.31
C ARG A 16 -6.01 -4.62 -12.88
N SER A 17 -6.90 -5.55 -12.54
CA SER A 17 -7.43 -5.69 -11.17
C SER A 17 -6.34 -5.92 -10.13
N ASN A 18 -5.40 -6.83 -10.43
CA ASN A 18 -4.29 -7.15 -9.55
C ASN A 18 -3.36 -5.94 -9.37
N ALA A 19 -3.02 -5.26 -10.46
CA ALA A 19 -2.15 -4.09 -10.43
C ALA A 19 -2.77 -2.93 -9.63
N LEU A 20 -4.07 -2.68 -9.78
CA LEU A 20 -4.79 -1.68 -8.98
C LEU A 20 -4.84 -2.05 -7.49
N SER A 21 -4.97 -3.34 -7.18
CA SER A 21 -4.92 -3.82 -5.79
C SER A 21 -3.53 -3.63 -5.19
N ALA A 22 -2.48 -3.93 -5.96
CA ALA A 22 -1.10 -3.75 -5.56
C ALA A 22 -0.75 -2.27 -5.36
N ASP A 23 -1.17 -1.36 -6.27
CA ASP A 23 -1.00 0.10 -6.09
C ASP A 23 -1.62 0.58 -4.77
N TYR A 24 -2.85 0.18 -4.47
CA TYR A 24 -3.51 0.54 -3.21
C TYR A 24 -2.70 0.09 -1.99
N ILE A 25 -2.22 -1.15 -2.03
CA ILE A 25 -1.38 -1.75 -0.99
C ILE A 25 -0.07 -0.97 -0.82
N TYR A 26 0.64 -0.68 -1.91
CA TYR A 26 1.90 0.06 -1.82
C TYR A 26 1.67 1.49 -1.34
N SER A 27 0.62 2.16 -1.81
CA SER A 27 0.23 3.50 -1.38
C SER A 27 -0.03 3.57 0.13
N SER A 28 -0.72 2.56 0.65
CA SER A 28 -0.92 2.36 2.09
C SER A 28 0.38 2.28 2.88
N GLU A 29 1.25 1.35 2.48
CA GLU A 29 2.47 1.08 3.24
C GLU A 29 3.46 2.25 3.11
N LEU A 30 3.50 2.91 1.95
CA LEU A 30 4.25 4.15 1.76
C LEU A 30 3.78 5.26 2.69
N SER A 31 2.47 5.44 2.87
CA SER A 31 1.94 6.42 3.80
C SER A 31 2.40 6.16 5.23
N ARG A 32 2.42 4.89 5.66
CA ARG A 32 2.94 4.50 6.99
C ARG A 32 4.43 4.76 7.12
N ILE A 33 5.22 4.33 6.14
CA ILE A 33 6.67 4.52 6.16
C ILE A 33 6.99 6.01 6.18
N ASN A 34 6.34 6.80 5.32
CA ASN A 34 6.50 8.25 5.29
C ASN A 34 6.16 8.92 6.62
N TRP A 35 5.07 8.49 7.26
CA TRP A 35 4.70 9.03 8.57
C TRP A 35 5.76 8.75 9.63
N ILE A 36 6.30 7.52 9.67
CA ILE A 36 7.37 7.13 10.60
C ILE A 36 8.66 7.90 10.31
N THR A 37 9.12 7.92 9.06
CA THR A 37 10.38 8.59 8.68
C THR A 37 10.29 10.09 8.97
N ASN A 38 9.17 10.72 8.61
CA ASN A 38 8.97 12.15 8.86
C ASN A 38 8.91 12.45 10.36
N ALA A 39 8.25 11.61 11.16
CA ALA A 39 8.22 11.78 12.61
C ALA A 39 9.63 11.71 13.21
N ILE A 40 10.45 10.74 12.80
CA ILE A 40 11.85 10.63 13.24
C ILE A 40 12.65 11.87 12.84
N THR A 41 12.54 12.33 11.59
CA THR A 41 13.24 13.54 11.11
C THR A 41 12.82 14.78 11.89
N VAL A 42 11.51 14.98 12.10
CA VAL A 42 10.99 16.13 12.87
C VAL A 42 11.50 16.07 14.31
N LEU A 43 11.44 14.92 14.96
CA LEU A 43 11.94 14.75 16.33
C LEU A 43 13.46 15.02 16.41
N ALA A 44 14.24 14.53 15.46
CA ALA A 44 15.69 14.74 15.39
C ALA A 44 16.07 16.22 15.23
N ILE A 45 15.22 17.04 14.62
CA ILE A 45 15.45 18.49 14.46
C ILE A 45 14.92 19.26 15.68
N VAL A 46 13.69 18.97 16.10
CA VAL A 46 12.97 19.76 17.11
C VAL A 46 13.53 19.53 18.52
N VAL A 47 13.86 18.29 18.88
CA VAL A 47 14.32 17.97 20.24
C VAL A 47 15.63 18.69 20.58
N PRO A 48 16.70 18.68 19.75
CA PRO A 48 17.92 19.44 20.06
C PRO A 48 17.68 20.93 20.22
N ILE A 49 16.78 21.52 19.43
CA ILE A 49 16.44 22.94 19.53
C ILE A 49 15.78 23.24 20.87
N ILE A 50 14.75 22.46 21.24
CA ILE A 50 14.02 22.65 22.50
C ILE A 50 14.96 22.41 23.69
N THR A 51 15.73 21.32 23.69
CA THR A 51 16.62 20.99 24.81
C THR A 51 17.70 22.05 24.99
N THR A 52 18.32 22.51 23.90
CA THR A 52 19.35 23.56 23.96
C THR A 52 18.76 24.88 24.49
N PHE A 53 17.60 25.29 23.97
CA PHE A 53 16.94 26.51 24.42
C PHE A 53 16.52 26.44 25.89
N SER A 54 15.92 25.33 26.32
CA SER A 54 15.53 25.11 27.72
C SER A 54 16.73 25.10 28.67
N LEU A 55 17.86 24.51 28.28
CA LEU A 55 19.08 24.51 29.08
C LEU A 55 19.69 25.90 29.23
N VAL A 56 19.64 26.73 28.18
CA VAL A 56 20.09 28.13 28.25
C VAL A 56 19.22 28.93 29.21
N LEU A 57 17.89 28.78 29.16
CA LEU A 57 16.98 29.50 30.06
C LEU A 57 17.08 29.03 31.51
N ALA A 58 17.33 27.75 31.74
CA ALA A 58 17.44 27.18 33.07
C ALA A 58 18.83 27.34 33.70
N LYS A 59 19.77 27.97 32.99
CA LYS A 59 21.12 28.23 33.49
C LYS A 59 21.05 28.97 34.83
N ASP A 60 21.85 28.52 35.79
CA ASP A 60 21.92 29.07 37.15
C ASP A 60 20.62 28.91 37.99
N THR A 61 19.68 28.07 37.55
CA THR A 61 18.47 27.70 38.31
C THR A 61 18.57 26.29 38.91
N SER A 62 17.74 25.99 39.92
CA SER A 62 17.63 24.64 40.52
C SER A 62 17.12 23.57 39.55
N TYR A 63 16.51 23.97 38.43
CA TYR A 63 15.98 23.06 37.42
C TYR A 63 17.03 22.57 36.41
N ALA A 64 18.23 23.16 36.40
CA ALA A 64 19.28 22.86 35.42
C ALA A 64 19.65 21.37 35.39
N THR A 65 19.87 20.76 36.56
CA THR A 65 20.26 19.33 36.67
C THR A 65 19.17 18.40 36.15
N TRP A 66 17.90 18.69 36.47
CA TRP A 66 16.76 17.92 35.99
C TRP A 66 16.63 17.99 34.48
N LEU A 67 16.66 19.20 33.89
CA LEU A 67 16.56 19.39 32.44
C LEU A 67 17.73 18.76 31.69
N ASN A 68 18.94 18.79 32.25
CA ASN A 68 20.11 18.16 31.64
C ASN A 68 19.97 16.63 31.62
N THR A 69 19.45 16.03 32.69
CA THR A 69 19.15 14.59 32.75
C THR A 69 18.13 14.20 31.69
N PHE A 70 17.02 14.95 31.57
CA PHE A 70 16.03 14.71 30.52
C PHE A 70 16.64 14.86 29.11
N SER A 71 17.42 15.91 28.87
CA SER A 71 18.09 16.13 27.59
C SER A 71 18.96 14.93 27.19
N PHE A 72 19.71 14.36 28.14
CA PHE A 72 20.55 13.20 27.89
C PHE A 72 19.72 11.95 27.55
N ILE A 73 18.64 11.69 28.29
CA ILE A 73 17.72 10.57 28.02
C ILE A 73 17.08 10.71 26.63
N PHE A 74 16.56 11.89 26.29
CA PHE A 74 15.94 12.14 24.99
C PHE A 74 16.93 12.03 23.84
N SER A 75 18.16 12.52 24.01
CA SER A 75 19.23 12.39 23.01
C SER A 75 19.59 10.92 22.78
N GLY A 76 19.71 10.13 23.85
CA GLY A 76 19.93 8.69 23.75
C GLY A 76 18.78 7.96 23.04
N PHE A 77 17.53 8.31 23.36
CA PHE A 77 16.35 7.75 22.71
C PHE A 77 16.31 8.07 21.20
N LEU A 78 16.62 9.30 20.81
CA LEU A 78 16.70 9.70 19.39
C LEU A 78 17.79 8.96 18.64
N LEU A 79 18.96 8.82 19.26
CA LEU A 79 20.05 8.06 18.67
C LEU A 79 19.62 6.61 18.41
N CYS A 80 18.95 5.97 19.38
CA CYS A 80 18.39 4.63 19.21
C CYS A 80 17.37 4.56 18.06
N LEU A 81 16.45 5.54 17.96
CA LEU A 81 15.50 5.59 16.84
C LEU A 81 16.19 5.74 15.48
N SER A 82 17.21 6.59 15.39
CA SER A 82 17.99 6.78 14.16
C SER A 82 18.74 5.50 13.76
N VAL A 83 19.33 4.80 14.73
CA VAL A 83 20.00 3.51 14.49
C VAL A 83 18.98 2.44 14.04
N LEU A 84 17.82 2.34 14.69
CA LEU A 84 16.76 1.42 14.28
C LEU A 84 16.27 1.74 12.85
N ALA A 85 16.07 3.01 12.50
CA ALA A 85 15.68 3.41 11.16
C ALA A 85 16.69 2.94 10.09
N LEU A 86 17.99 2.97 10.43
CA LEU A 86 19.07 2.51 9.57
C LEU A 86 19.13 0.97 9.48
N ILE A 87 19.00 0.27 10.61
CA ILE A 87 18.95 -1.21 10.65
C ILE A 87 17.79 -1.73 9.80
N PHE A 88 16.60 -1.13 9.94
CA PHE A 88 15.43 -1.49 9.14
C PHE A 88 15.45 -0.93 7.71
N ARG A 89 16.49 -0.18 7.33
CA ARG A 89 16.69 0.43 6.01
C ARG A 89 15.41 1.13 5.50
N LEU A 90 14.77 1.94 6.34
CA LEU A 90 13.45 2.51 6.05
C LEU A 90 13.41 3.30 4.74
N GLU A 91 14.45 4.08 4.43
CA GLU A 91 14.54 4.85 3.18
C GLU A 91 14.66 3.94 1.94
N HIS A 92 15.45 2.87 2.02
CA HIS A 92 15.54 1.90 0.93
C HIS A 92 14.21 1.19 0.70
N LYS A 93 13.53 0.78 1.79
CA LYS A 93 12.19 0.17 1.69
C LYS A 93 11.18 1.13 1.08
N LYS A 94 11.21 2.41 1.47
CA LYS A 94 10.37 3.46 0.88
C LYS A 94 10.61 3.61 -0.62
N GLU A 95 11.86 3.64 -1.06
CA GLU A 95 12.20 3.71 -2.48
C GLU A 95 11.69 2.49 -3.27
N LEU A 96 11.93 1.28 -2.76
CA LEU A 96 11.44 0.04 -3.37
C LEU A 96 9.91 0.03 -3.53
N TYR A 97 9.19 0.47 -2.50
CA TYR A 97 7.73 0.54 -2.52
C TYR A 97 7.24 1.62 -3.49
N LEU A 98 7.95 2.75 -3.64
CA LEU A 98 7.64 3.78 -4.63
C LEU A 98 7.81 3.27 -6.06
N ILE A 99 8.90 2.55 -6.34
CA ILE A 99 9.17 1.96 -7.66
C ILE A 99 8.10 0.93 -7.99
N SER A 100 7.81 0.01 -7.07
CA SER A 100 6.81 -1.06 -7.28
C SER A 100 5.41 -0.51 -7.46
N ARG A 101 5.07 0.57 -6.75
CA ARG A 101 3.81 1.31 -6.96
C ARG A 101 3.72 1.89 -8.37
N ARG A 102 4.77 2.57 -8.84
CA ARG A 102 4.81 3.15 -10.19
C ARG A 102 4.69 2.08 -11.27
N ALA A 103 5.36 0.94 -11.09
CA ALA A 103 5.24 -0.20 -11.98
C ALA A 103 3.79 -0.71 -12.08
N ASN A 104 3.09 -0.84 -10.95
CA ASN A 104 1.68 -1.27 -10.93
C ASN A 104 0.73 -0.26 -11.56
N ILE A 105 0.97 1.05 -11.38
CA ILE A 105 0.22 2.08 -12.10
C ILE A 105 0.45 1.94 -13.61
N TYR A 106 1.69 1.75 -14.04
CA TYR A 106 2.02 1.52 -15.44
C TYR A 106 1.32 0.27 -16.00
N ILE A 107 1.38 -0.86 -15.28
CA ILE A 107 0.70 -2.11 -15.67
C ILE A 107 -0.81 -1.89 -15.83
N SER A 108 -1.44 -1.18 -14.89
CA SER A 108 -2.88 -0.89 -14.97
C SER A 108 -3.23 -0.07 -16.22
N ASN A 109 -2.43 0.93 -16.54
CA ASN A 109 -2.66 1.80 -17.71
C ASN A 109 -2.42 1.05 -19.03
N GLU A 110 -1.32 0.33 -19.12
CA GLU A 110 -0.97 -0.50 -20.29
C GLU A 110 -2.02 -1.60 -20.53
N ALA A 111 -2.51 -2.24 -19.46
CA ALA A 111 -3.60 -3.20 -19.58
C ALA A 111 -4.89 -2.56 -20.13
N SER A 112 -5.18 -1.31 -19.77
CA SER A 112 -6.31 -0.56 -20.32
C SER A 112 -6.13 -0.28 -21.81
N GLU A 113 -4.94 0.15 -22.21
CA GLU A 113 -4.63 0.41 -23.62
C GLU A 113 -4.71 -0.87 -24.46
N LEU A 114 -4.20 -2.00 -23.96
CA LEU A 114 -4.28 -3.30 -24.64
C LEU A 114 -5.70 -3.90 -24.69
N LEU A 115 -6.59 -3.45 -23.80
CA LEU A 115 -8.02 -3.77 -23.83
C LEU A 115 -8.76 -2.96 -24.91
N GLU A 116 -8.35 -1.71 -25.15
CA GLU A 116 -8.89 -0.83 -26.19
C GLU A 116 -8.34 -1.21 -27.58
N ASN A 117 -7.05 -1.56 -27.65
CA ASN A 117 -6.32 -1.86 -28.88
C ASN A 117 -6.00 -3.36 -29.01
N SER A 118 -6.99 -4.14 -29.44
CA SER A 118 -6.88 -5.59 -29.58
C SER A 118 -5.91 -6.07 -30.67
N SER A 119 -5.47 -5.18 -31.57
CA SER A 119 -4.50 -5.47 -32.63
C SER A 119 -3.05 -5.56 -32.13
N VAL A 120 -2.74 -4.97 -30.98
CA VAL A 120 -1.39 -4.96 -30.39
C VAL A 120 -1.09 -6.31 -29.74
N ASP A 121 0.12 -6.86 -29.93
CA ASP A 121 0.55 -8.12 -29.29
C ASP A 121 0.92 -7.90 -27.81
N PRO A 122 0.22 -8.54 -26.84
CA PRO A 122 0.47 -8.34 -25.42
C PRO A 122 1.59 -9.22 -24.84
N ARG A 123 2.32 -10.00 -25.65
CA ARG A 123 3.31 -10.98 -25.14
C ARG A 123 4.44 -10.35 -24.32
N TRP A 124 4.98 -9.22 -24.77
CA TRP A 124 6.02 -8.51 -24.02
C TRP A 124 5.48 -8.03 -22.66
N PHE A 125 4.23 -7.55 -22.66
CA PHE A 125 3.53 -7.06 -21.49
C PHE A 125 3.30 -8.19 -20.48
N TYR A 126 2.87 -9.36 -20.92
CA TYR A 126 2.71 -10.53 -20.03
C TYR A 126 4.02 -10.96 -19.37
N LYS A 127 5.14 -10.90 -20.10
CA LYS A 127 6.46 -11.19 -19.51
C LYS A 127 6.81 -10.15 -18.45
N TYR A 128 6.63 -8.87 -18.76
CA TYR A 128 6.88 -7.78 -17.82
C TYR A 128 6.03 -7.90 -16.54
N VAL A 129 4.73 -8.20 -16.68
CA VAL A 129 3.82 -8.42 -15.54
C VAL A 129 4.28 -9.61 -14.69
N SER A 130 4.70 -10.71 -15.31
CA SER A 130 5.20 -11.88 -14.56
C SER A 130 6.43 -11.55 -13.72
N ASP A 131 7.35 -10.75 -14.24
CA ASP A 131 8.54 -10.31 -13.51
C ASP A 131 8.17 -9.37 -12.35
N GLN A 132 7.17 -8.51 -12.55
CA GLN A 132 6.68 -7.61 -11.50
C GLN A 132 5.88 -8.35 -10.42
N ASP A 133 5.04 -9.32 -10.79
CA ASP A 133 4.28 -10.16 -9.86
C ASP A 133 5.19 -10.93 -8.90
N ALA A 134 6.36 -11.37 -9.38
CA ALA A 134 7.36 -12.01 -8.53
C ALA A 134 7.89 -11.04 -7.45
N ARG A 135 8.16 -9.78 -7.81
CA ARG A 135 8.59 -8.72 -6.87
C ARG A 135 7.48 -8.34 -5.90
N ASP A 136 6.25 -8.26 -6.38
CA ASP A 136 5.10 -7.97 -5.54
C ASP A 136 4.86 -9.09 -4.53
N LYS A 137 5.00 -10.35 -4.94
CA LYS A 137 4.96 -11.48 -4.01
C LYS A 137 6.03 -11.37 -2.93
N GLU A 138 7.24 -10.93 -3.24
CA GLU A 138 8.29 -10.72 -2.23
C GLU A 138 7.94 -9.56 -1.28
N ASN A 139 7.48 -8.43 -1.81
CA ASN A 139 7.30 -7.20 -1.05
C ASN A 139 6.00 -7.13 -0.25
N ILE A 140 4.93 -7.74 -0.76
CA ILE A 140 3.55 -7.57 -0.26
C ILE A 140 2.81 -8.89 -0.01
N SER A 141 3.50 -10.04 0.02
CA SER A 141 2.89 -11.32 0.42
C SER A 141 2.38 -11.34 1.85
N ASN A 142 3.06 -10.73 2.81
CA ASN A 142 2.68 -10.84 4.24
C ASN A 142 1.73 -9.73 4.73
N ILE A 143 0.82 -9.29 3.86
CA ILE A 143 -0.14 -8.25 4.20
C ILE A 143 -1.37 -8.82 4.90
N ARG A 144 -1.84 -8.08 5.91
CA ARG A 144 -3.06 -8.39 6.67
C ARG A 144 -4.25 -8.56 5.72
N GLU A 145 -5.03 -9.60 5.95
CA GLU A 145 -6.19 -9.94 5.13
C GLU A 145 -7.17 -8.78 4.93
N LYS A 146 -7.47 -8.04 6.00
CA LYS A 146 -8.30 -6.82 5.94
C LYS A 146 -7.83 -5.84 4.85
N ARG A 147 -6.52 -5.67 4.70
CA ARG A 147 -5.94 -4.74 3.73
C ARG A 147 -6.00 -5.29 2.30
N ARG A 148 -5.87 -6.61 2.13
CA ARG A 148 -6.09 -7.28 0.84
C ARG A 148 -7.54 -7.12 0.37
N GLN A 149 -8.50 -7.33 1.28
CA GLN A 149 -9.93 -7.13 1.00
C GLN A 149 -10.27 -5.67 0.67
N GLU A 150 -9.65 -4.71 1.38
CA GLU A 150 -9.76 -3.28 1.05
C GLU A 150 -9.22 -2.98 -0.35
N ALA A 151 -8.06 -3.53 -0.69
CA ALA A 151 -7.42 -3.35 -1.99
C ALA A 151 -8.28 -3.94 -3.12
N TYR A 152 -8.86 -5.11 -2.92
CA TYR A 152 -9.78 -5.72 -3.87
C TYR A 152 -11.06 -4.89 -4.07
N ARG A 153 -11.67 -4.38 -2.99
CA ARG A 153 -12.81 -3.46 -3.12
C ARG A 153 -12.42 -2.18 -3.86
N TYR A 154 -11.21 -1.69 -3.66
CA TYR A 154 -10.69 -0.51 -4.34
C TYR A 154 -10.49 -0.78 -5.84
N SER A 155 -9.92 -1.93 -6.23
CA SER A 155 -9.70 -2.27 -7.63
C SER A 155 -11.02 -2.38 -8.41
N ILE A 156 -12.06 -2.98 -7.83
CA ILE A 156 -13.38 -3.07 -8.48
C ILE A 156 -13.95 -1.67 -8.78
N LYS A 157 -13.86 -0.73 -7.82
CA LYS A 157 -14.36 0.64 -8.00
C LYS A 157 -13.64 1.40 -9.12
N LEU A 158 -12.37 1.11 -9.35
CA LEU A 158 -11.57 1.73 -10.40
C LEU A 158 -11.73 1.04 -11.77
N LEU A 159 -12.00 -0.26 -11.78
CA LEU A 159 -12.33 -0.98 -13.01
C LEU A 159 -13.67 -0.52 -13.59
N HIS A 160 -14.63 -0.16 -12.72
CA HIS A 160 -15.97 0.28 -13.09
C HIS A 160 -16.31 1.65 -12.47
N PRO A 161 -15.64 2.72 -12.92
CA PRO A 161 -15.81 4.04 -12.32
C PRO A 161 -17.24 4.55 -12.52
N GLY A 162 -17.91 4.91 -11.42
CA GLY A 162 -19.27 5.44 -11.43
C GLY A 162 -20.39 4.39 -11.57
N ASP A 163 -20.04 3.12 -11.76
CA ASP A 163 -21.03 2.04 -11.83
C ASP A 163 -21.38 1.51 -10.43
N SER A 164 -22.48 2.01 -9.88
CA SER A 164 -23.01 1.53 -8.59
C SER A 164 -23.53 0.09 -8.62
N GLY A 165 -23.77 -0.47 -9.81
CA GLY A 165 -24.26 -1.84 -10.02
C GLY A 165 -23.17 -2.90 -9.95
N VAL A 166 -21.88 -2.51 -9.89
CA VAL A 166 -20.79 -3.46 -9.78
C VAL A 166 -20.82 -4.21 -8.45
N VAL A 167 -20.59 -5.52 -8.50
CA VAL A 167 -20.62 -6.41 -7.34
C VAL A 167 -19.38 -7.29 -7.29
N CYS A 168 -19.03 -7.76 -6.09
CA CYS A 168 -18.03 -8.80 -5.95
C CYS A 168 -18.52 -10.09 -6.62
N SER A 169 -17.68 -10.67 -7.49
CA SER A 169 -18.00 -11.92 -8.20
C SER A 169 -18.23 -13.12 -7.29
N VAL A 170 -17.72 -13.09 -6.06
CA VAL A 170 -17.83 -14.19 -5.10
C VAL A 170 -19.09 -14.09 -4.24
N CYS A 171 -19.40 -12.90 -3.71
CA CYS A 171 -20.46 -12.76 -2.72
C CYS A 171 -21.63 -11.88 -3.18
N GLY A 172 -21.58 -11.33 -4.40
CA GLY A 172 -22.63 -10.50 -4.98
C GLY A 172 -22.85 -9.16 -4.28
N SER A 173 -21.95 -8.74 -3.39
CA SER A 173 -22.08 -7.50 -2.60
C SER A 173 -21.36 -6.34 -3.27
N SER A 174 -21.97 -5.16 -3.26
CA SER A 174 -21.37 -3.95 -3.81
C SER A 174 -20.12 -3.54 -3.03
N PRO A 175 -19.01 -3.14 -3.70
CA PRO A 175 -17.82 -2.63 -3.03
C PRO A 175 -18.02 -1.21 -2.46
N TYR A 176 -19.07 -0.49 -2.90
CA TYR A 176 -19.40 0.86 -2.43
C TYR A 176 -20.08 0.85 -1.06
N ILE A 177 -20.88 -0.18 -0.76
CA ILE A 177 -21.61 -0.34 0.50
C ILE A 177 -20.98 -1.50 1.28
N PHE A 178 -19.95 -1.19 2.05
CA PHE A 178 -19.23 -2.20 2.82
C PHE A 178 -19.92 -2.50 4.16
N LYS A 179 -20.30 -3.76 4.36
CA LYS A 179 -20.70 -4.33 5.66
C LYS A 179 -19.78 -5.51 5.97
N LYS A 180 -19.12 -5.50 7.12
CA LYS A 180 -18.17 -6.57 7.46
C LYS A 180 -18.89 -7.93 7.47
N GLY A 181 -18.35 -8.90 6.73
CA GLY A 181 -18.89 -10.25 6.65
C GLY A 181 -17.83 -11.30 6.30
N ALA A 182 -18.29 -12.45 5.80
CA ALA A 182 -17.48 -13.66 5.65
C ALA A 182 -16.85 -13.84 4.26
N CYS A 183 -17.10 -12.95 3.29
CA CYS A 183 -16.51 -13.09 1.96
C CYS A 183 -14.97 -13.00 2.04
N GLN A 184 -14.28 -14.05 1.59
CA GLN A 184 -12.82 -14.10 1.64
C GLN A 184 -12.17 -13.03 0.76
N LEU A 185 -12.75 -12.76 -0.41
CA LEU A 185 -12.14 -11.88 -1.40
C LEU A 185 -12.34 -10.38 -1.08
N CYS A 186 -13.57 -9.99 -0.71
CA CYS A 186 -13.92 -8.60 -0.49
C CYS A 186 -14.28 -8.26 0.96
N GLY A 187 -14.30 -9.23 1.88
CA GLY A 187 -14.63 -9.02 3.30
C GLY A 187 -16.08 -8.61 3.58
N ASN A 188 -16.94 -8.53 2.56
CA ASN A 188 -18.31 -8.04 2.70
C ASN A 188 -19.26 -9.16 3.16
N THR A 189 -20.41 -8.80 3.73
CA THR A 189 -21.52 -9.72 3.98
C THR A 189 -22.12 -10.15 2.65
N PRO A 190 -22.23 -11.45 2.34
CA PRO A 190 -22.84 -11.92 1.09
C PRO A 190 -24.24 -11.36 0.90
N SER A 191 -24.59 -11.02 -0.34
CA SER A 191 -25.97 -10.71 -0.69
C SER A 191 -26.78 -12.01 -0.74
N ILE A 192 -28.06 -11.95 -0.37
CA ILE A 192 -28.97 -13.11 -0.22
C ILE A 192 -29.13 -13.89 -1.55
N THR A 193 -28.78 -13.28 -2.68
CA THR A 193 -28.75 -13.91 -4.02
C THR A 193 -27.47 -14.70 -4.31
N GLY A 194 -26.41 -14.59 -3.49
CA GLY A 194 -25.11 -15.22 -3.68
C GLY A 194 -24.92 -16.60 -3.02
N GLU A 195 -25.87 -17.08 -2.22
CA GLU A 195 -25.76 -18.38 -1.52
C GLU A 195 -25.82 -19.62 -2.43
N LYS A 196 -26.08 -19.48 -3.73
CA LYS A 196 -26.25 -20.64 -4.63
C LYS A 196 -24.99 -21.17 -5.33
N ASN A 197 -23.83 -20.51 -5.22
CA ASN A 197 -22.63 -20.92 -5.95
C ASN A 197 -21.42 -21.18 -5.05
N VAL A 198 -21.63 -21.88 -3.93
CA VAL A 198 -20.54 -22.57 -3.22
C VAL A 198 -20.84 -24.07 -3.24
N LYS A 199 -20.34 -24.74 -4.28
CA LYS A 199 -20.08 -26.18 -4.30
C LYS A 199 -18.63 -26.38 -4.69
#